data_AF-A0A524HXT4-F1
#
_entry.id   AF-A0A524HXT4-F1
#
_cell.length_a   1.000
_cell.length_b   1.000
_cell.length_c   1.000
_cell.angle_alpha   90.00
_cell.angle_beta   90.00
_cell.angle_gamma   90.00
#
_symmetry.space_group_name_H-M   'P 1'
#
loop_
_entity.id
_entity.type
_entity.pdbx_description
1 polymer ?
#
loop_
_entity_poly.entity_id
_entity_poly.type
_entity_poly.pdbx_seq_one_letter_code
_entity_poly.pdbx_strand_id
1 'polypeptide(L)' 'MAANSWRSILMYATNVNGIWENKVVDGTLNVGQANDIAVDAGFKIHISYLNFGKMDLKYAVSS' A
#
# COMPACT_ATOMS: atom_id res chain seq x y z
N MET A 1 -4.39 -17.18 24.09
CA MET A 1 -4.25 -15.76 23.68
C MET A 1 -3.69 -15.76 22.27
N ALA A 2 -4.48 -15.36 21.26
CA ALA A 2 -3.99 -15.29 19.89
C ALA A 2 -3.01 -14.12 19.80
N ALA A 3 -1.77 -14.37 19.38
CA ALA A 3 -0.85 -13.29 19.06
C ALA A 3 -1.49 -12.46 17.94
N ASN A 4 -1.91 -11.25 18.26
CA ASN A 4 -2.23 -10.21 17.31
C ASN A 4 -0.94 -9.84 16.57
N SER A 5 -0.57 -10.65 15.57
CA SER A 5 0.47 -10.27 14.63
C SER A 5 -0.03 -9.02 13.91
N TRP A 6 0.56 -7.86 14.21
CA TRP A 6 0.33 -6.64 13.44
C TRP A 6 0.74 -6.93 11.99
N ARG A 7 -0.24 -7.22 11.13
CA ARG A 7 0.01 -7.45 9.71
C ARG A 7 0.23 -6.09 9.08
N SER A 8 1.50 -5.73 8.85
CA SER A 8 1.84 -4.59 7.99
C SER A 8 1.69 -5.04 6.54
N ILE A 9 0.59 -4.65 5.92
CA ILE A 9 0.30 -4.83 4.49
C ILE A 9 0.15 -3.45 3.84
N LEU A 10 0.31 -3.35 2.52
CA LEU A 10 0.06 -2.09 1.82
C LEU A 10 -1.41 -1.99 1.41
N MET A 11 -2.08 -0.96 1.91
CA MET A 11 -3.45 -0.60 1.53
C MET A 11 -3.49 0.76 0.85
N TYR A 12 -4.44 0.93 -0.05
CA TYR A 12 -4.79 2.19 -0.66
C TYR A 12 -6.22 2.56 -0.23
N ALA A 13 -6.43 3.81 0.19
CA ALA A 13 -7.73 4.34 0.52
C ALA A 13 -8.08 5.50 -0.41
N THR A 14 -9.33 5.54 -0.88
CA THR A 14 -9.83 6.60 -1.78
C THR A 14 -11.25 6.98 -1.42
N ASN A 15 -11.62 8.23 -1.70
CA ASN A 15 -12.96 8.76 -1.52
C ASN A 15 -13.55 9.32 -2.81
N VAL A 16 -13.07 8.86 -3.98
CA VAL A 16 -13.54 9.33 -5.30
C VAL A 16 -15.06 9.20 -5.47
N ASN A 17 -15.69 8.20 -4.85
CA ASN A 17 -17.14 7.98 -4.89
C ASN A 17 -17.92 8.71 -3.77
N GLY A 18 -17.26 9.61 -3.02
CA GLY A 18 -17.87 10.32 -1.88
C GLY A 18 -17.89 9.55 -0.56
N ILE A 19 -17.38 8.31 -0.53
CA ILE A 19 -17.22 7.48 0.68
C ILE A 19 -15.80 6.89 0.65
N TRP A 20 -15.14 6.79 1.81
CA TRP A 20 -13.85 6.14 1.91
C TRP A 20 -13.95 4.63 1.67
N GLU A 21 -13.28 4.17 0.62
CA GLU A 21 -13.11 2.76 0.28
C GLU A 21 -11.64 2.38 0.44
N ASN A 22 -11.37 1.13 0.80
CA ASN A 22 -10.02 0.60 0.92
C ASN A 22 -9.79 -0.55 -0.08
N LYS A 23 -8.55 -0.67 -0.55
CA LYS A 23 -8.09 -1.75 -1.43
C LYS A 23 -6.75 -2.27 -0.93
N VAL A 24 -6.60 -3.59 -0.89
CA VAL A 24 -5.30 -4.23 -0.66
C VAL A 24 -4.46 -4.08 -1.94
N VAL A 25 -3.34 -3.37 -1.84
CA VAL A 25 -2.37 -3.20 -2.94
C VAL A 25 -1.34 -4.33 -2.91
N ASP A 26 -0.83 -4.65 -1.72
CA ASP A 26 0.05 -5.80 -1.48
C ASP A 26 -0.27 -6.42 -0.12
N GLY A 27 -0.77 -7.66 -0.13
CA GLY A 27 -1.15 -8.44 1.06
C GLY A 27 -0.01 -9.23 1.70
N THR A 28 1.22 -9.09 1.21
CA THR A 28 2.41 -9.72 1.80
C THR A 28 2.65 -9.20 3.22
N LEU A 29 3.07 -10.04 4.15
CA LEU A 29 3.40 -9.60 5.51
C LEU A 29 4.66 -8.72 5.51
N ASN A 30 4.70 -7.74 6.43
CA ASN A 30 5.83 -6.83 6.65
C ASN A 30 6.18 -5.95 5.45
N VAL A 31 5.16 -5.48 4.72
CA VAL A 31 5.30 -4.50 3.64
C VAL A 31 4.52 -3.22 3.93
N GLY A 32 4.74 -2.20 3.12
CA GLY A 32 3.97 -0.95 3.14
C GLY A 32 4.56 0.15 4.03
N GLN A 33 5.70 -0.10 4.67
CA GLN A 33 6.38 0.89 5.52
C GLN A 33 7.12 1.94 4.69
N ALA A 34 7.32 3.12 5.28
CA ALA A 34 8.01 4.26 4.65
C ALA A 34 7.52 4.52 3.21
N ASN A 35 6.21 4.42 3.01
CA ASN A 35 5.63 4.54 1.69
C ASN A 35 5.54 6.00 1.24
N ASP A 36 5.55 6.19 -0.07
CA ASP A 36 5.25 7.47 -0.72
C ASP A 36 4.28 7.24 -1.88
N ILE A 37 3.47 8.25 -2.19
CA ILE A 37 2.40 8.19 -3.18
C ILE A 37 2.40 9.44 -4.06
N ALA A 38 2.34 9.23 -5.38
CA ALA A 38 2.21 10.28 -6.37
C ALA A 38 1.16 9.91 -7.42
N VAL A 39 0.60 10.93 -8.08
CA VAL A 39 -0.33 10.76 -9.20
C VAL A 39 0.31 11.35 -10.44
N ASP A 40 0.36 10.58 -11.53
CA ASP A 40 0.90 11.07 -12.81
C ASP A 40 -0.13 11.89 -13.62
N ALA A 41 0.29 12.42 -14.76
CA ALA A 41 -0.58 13.20 -15.65
C ALA A 41 -1.71 12.37 -16.29
N GLY A 42 -1.63 11.04 -16.24
CA GLY A 42 -2.66 10.11 -16.70
C GLY A 42 -3.60 9.65 -15.58
N PHE A 43 -3.54 10.29 -14.40
CA PHE A 43 -4.29 9.92 -13.20
C PHE A 43 -3.97 8.52 -12.65
N LYS A 44 -2.80 7.96 -12.97
CA LYS A 44 -2.33 6.72 -12.37
C LYS A 44 -1.67 7.01 -11.03
N ILE A 45 -1.99 6.17 -10.07
CA ILE A 45 -1.43 6.21 -8.72
C ILE A 45 -0.15 5.38 -8.73
N HIS A 46 0.94 5.99 -8.30
CA HIS A 46 2.24 5.36 -8.13
C HIS A 46 2.57 5.30 -6.65
N ILE A 47 2.92 4.12 -6.14
CA ILE A 47 3.24 3.91 -4.74
C ILE A 47 4.60 3.23 -4.64
N SER A 48 5.54 3.87 -3.97
CA SER A 48 6.78 3.25 -3.52
C SER A 48 6.66 2.87 -2.06
N TYR A 49 7.20 1.72 -1.65
CA TYR A 49 7.04 1.21 -0.29
C TYR A 49 8.12 0.19 0.05
N LEU A 50 8.50 0.11 1.33
CA LEU A 50 9.45 -0.88 1.79
C LEU A 50 8.75 -2.21 2.07
N ASN A 51 9.43 -3.28 1.68
CA ASN A 51 9.21 -4.60 2.24
C ASN A 51 10.31 -4.87 3.28
N PHE A 52 9.94 -4.71 4.54
CA PHE A 52 10.83 -4.82 5.68
C PHE A 52 11.35 -6.25 5.87
N GLY A 53 10.61 -7.27 5.43
CA GLY A 53 11.05 -8.66 5.51
C GLY A 53 12.27 -8.97 4.64
N LYS A 54 12.50 -8.21 3.56
CA LYS A 54 13.65 -8.37 2.66
C LYS A 54 14.54 -7.14 2.56
N MET A 55 14.17 -6.05 3.23
CA MET A 55 14.84 -4.75 3.15
C MET A 55 14.96 -4.22 1.72
N ASP A 56 13.95 -4.45 0.88
CA ASP A 56 13.89 -3.98 -0.50
C ASP A 56 12.79 -2.93 -0.72
N LEU A 57 13.04 -2.03 -1.68
CA LEU A 57 12.05 -1.07 -2.16
C LEU A 57 11.16 -1.77 -3.20
N LYS A 58 9.85 -1.67 -3.02
CA LYS A 58 8.84 -2.16 -3.94
C LYS A 58 8.06 -1.01 -4.55
N TYR A 59 7.43 -1.29 -5.69
CA TYR A 59 6.69 -0.32 -6.48
C TYR A 59 5.39 -0.91 -7.00
N ALA A 60 4.31 -0.13 -6.93
CA ALA A 60 3.00 -0.48 -7.46
C ALA A 60 2.42 0.69 -8.26
N VAL A 61 1.67 0.36 -9.33
CA VAL A 61 0.93 1.33 -10.14
C VAL A 61 -0.52 0.89 -10.24
N SER A 62 -1.47 1.83 -10.15
CA SER A 62 -2.88 1.52 -10.40
C SER A 62 -3.08 1.11 -11.86
N SER A 63 -3.77 -0.03 -12.05
CA SER A 63 -4.26 -0.52 -13.33
C SER A 63 -5.38 0.35 -13.88
#